data_AF-A0A2N0NCL4-F1
#
_entry.id   AF-A0A2N0NCL4-F1
#
_cell.length_a   1.000
_cell.length_b   1.000
_cell.length_c   1.000
_cell.angle_alpha   90.00
_cell.angle_beta   90.00
_cell.angle_gamma   90.00
#
_symmetry.space_group_name_H-M   'P 1'
#
loop_
_entity.id
_entity.type
_entity.pdbx_description
1 polymer ?
#
loop_
_entity_poly.entity_id
_entity_poly.type
_entity_poly.pdbx_seq_one_letter_code
_entity_poly.pdbx_strand_id
1 'polypeptide(L)'
;DLEGISQNEGYLTFHEKNANDLWKIAIDYRNASKGQWDKLKVLNKDDVEELSPDKLKISCMDNGMLAYQEYRAACKFVDKSKQLKKQVQLRGNMALCLYISNKFVEAQLYALSAIQLQLKNSQNITQQEFIETKKIFDKVKGGDPTTDTTEGNTSVNIKETNVLDTEIKLKDKTDNAMALVRTVDQGISFFERKAIQAAINNDMAKISTELMLKADQ
;
A
#
# COMPACT_ATOMS: atom_id res chain seq x y z
N ASP A 1 -21.70 25.28 -6.90
CA ASP A 1 -21.84 25.78 -5.54
C ASP A 1 -20.47 25.74 -4.87
N LEU A 2 -19.91 26.90 -4.57
CA LEU A 2 -18.53 27.06 -4.04
C LEU A 2 -18.45 26.64 -2.56
N GLU A 3 -19.56 26.73 -1.84
CA GLU A 3 -19.65 26.38 -0.42
C GLU A 3 -19.58 24.86 -0.22
N GLY A 4 -20.25 24.09 -1.08
CA GLY A 4 -20.13 22.64 -1.13
C GLY A 4 -18.72 22.16 -1.54
N ILE A 5 -17.97 22.92 -2.35
CA ILE A 5 -16.59 22.58 -2.72
C ILE A 5 -15.65 22.82 -1.53
N SER A 6 -15.77 23.96 -0.85
CA SER A 6 -14.96 24.30 0.34
C SER A 6 -15.20 23.33 1.51
N GLN A 7 -16.46 22.93 1.76
CA GLN A 7 -16.77 21.90 2.76
C GLN A 7 -16.12 20.56 2.40
N ASN A 8 -16.22 20.10 1.15
CA ASN A 8 -15.61 18.84 0.71
C ASN A 8 -14.08 18.83 0.83
N GLU A 9 -13.42 19.96 0.59
CA GLU A 9 -11.96 20.10 0.76
C GLU A 9 -11.55 20.06 2.24
N GLY A 10 -12.36 20.66 3.12
CA GLY A 10 -12.21 20.54 4.57
C GLY A 10 -12.34 19.10 5.08
N TYR A 11 -13.35 18.36 4.62
CA TYR A 11 -13.54 16.95 4.98
C TYR A 11 -12.42 16.05 4.48
N LEU A 12 -11.95 16.25 3.24
CA LEU A 12 -10.80 15.54 2.69
C LEU A 12 -9.57 15.74 3.58
N THR A 13 -9.24 17.00 3.87
CA THR A 13 -8.05 17.36 4.66
C THR A 13 -8.14 16.80 6.08
N PHE A 14 -9.32 16.86 6.70
CA PHE A 14 -9.57 16.31 8.02
C PHE A 14 -9.29 14.81 8.08
N HIS A 15 -9.93 14.03 7.21
CA HIS A 15 -9.78 12.57 7.20
C HIS A 15 -8.35 12.15 6.83
N GLU A 16 -7.73 12.81 5.85
CA GLU A 16 -6.35 12.48 5.49
C GLU A 16 -5.37 12.81 6.62
N LYS A 17 -5.55 13.91 7.34
CA LYS A 17 -4.71 14.24 8.50
C LYS A 17 -4.85 13.18 9.60
N ASN A 18 -6.08 12.82 9.97
CA ASN A 18 -6.33 11.81 11.00
C ASN A 18 -5.74 10.45 10.60
N ALA A 19 -5.90 10.06 9.33
CA ALA A 19 -5.34 8.82 8.80
C ALA A 19 -3.81 8.80 8.91
N ASN A 20 -3.14 9.91 8.56
CA ASN A 20 -1.69 10.04 8.66
C ASN A 20 -1.20 9.94 10.10
N ASP A 21 -1.91 10.53 11.06
CA ASP A 21 -1.52 10.51 12.47
C ASP A 21 -1.70 9.10 13.08
N LEU A 22 -2.83 8.44 12.79
CA LEU A 22 -3.06 7.04 13.15
C LEU A 22 -2.02 6.10 12.51
N TRP A 23 -1.67 6.35 11.25
CA TRP A 23 -0.65 5.56 10.56
C TRP A 23 0.72 5.66 11.22
N LYS A 24 1.15 6.87 11.64
CA LYS A 24 2.42 7.04 12.38
C LYS A 24 2.42 6.24 13.68
N ILE A 25 1.32 6.29 14.44
CA ILE A 25 1.15 5.51 15.67
C ILE A 25 1.22 4.01 15.38
N ALA A 26 0.56 3.53 14.32
CA ALA A 26 0.60 2.12 13.93
C ALA A 26 2.04 1.66 13.61
N ILE A 27 2.80 2.48 12.88
CA ILE A 27 4.20 2.20 12.55
C ILE A 27 5.09 2.21 13.79
N ASP A 28 4.87 3.12 14.73
CA ASP A 28 5.61 3.14 15.99
C ASP A 28 5.36 1.87 16.82
N TYR A 29 4.10 1.43 16.95
CA TYR A 29 3.79 0.15 17.58
C TYR A 29 4.44 -1.04 16.86
N ARG A 30 4.47 -1.02 15.51
CA ARG A 30 5.18 -2.05 14.73
C ARG A 30 6.67 -2.05 15.04
N ASN A 31 7.31 -0.89 15.08
CA ASN A 31 8.73 -0.75 15.39
C ASN A 31 9.03 -1.20 16.82
N ALA A 32 8.23 -0.78 17.80
CA ALA A 32 8.31 -1.23 19.19
C ALA A 32 8.19 -2.75 19.31
N SER A 33 7.25 -3.38 18.59
CA SER A 33 7.10 -4.85 18.60
C SER A 33 8.33 -5.60 18.07
N LYS A 34 9.19 -4.91 17.31
CA LYS A 34 10.47 -5.40 16.78
C LYS A 34 11.68 -4.92 17.61
N GLY A 35 11.46 -4.23 18.73
CA GLY A 35 12.50 -3.63 19.55
C GLY A 35 13.27 -2.47 18.89
N GLN A 36 12.73 -1.89 17.80
CA GLN A 36 13.37 -0.81 17.04
C GLN A 36 13.03 0.56 17.64
N TRP A 37 13.48 0.77 18.88
CA TRP A 37 13.15 1.95 19.70
C TRP A 37 13.66 3.27 19.10
N ASP A 38 14.79 3.23 18.40
CA ASP A 38 15.40 4.36 17.69
C ASP A 38 14.55 4.89 16.53
N LYS A 39 13.57 4.10 16.08
CA LYS A 39 12.69 4.44 14.94
C LYS A 39 11.32 4.97 15.36
N LEU A 40 11.05 5.11 16.66
CA LEU A 40 9.83 5.73 17.15
C LEU A 40 9.82 7.23 16.80
N LYS A 41 8.67 7.74 16.37
CA LYS A 41 8.52 9.14 15.93
C LYS A 41 7.54 9.94 16.77
N VAL A 42 6.53 9.27 17.33
CA VAL A 42 5.41 9.89 18.06
C VAL A 42 5.18 9.25 19.42
N LEU A 43 5.40 7.93 19.58
CA LEU A 43 5.26 7.26 20.87
C LEU A 43 6.55 7.41 21.70
N ASN A 44 6.38 7.60 23.01
CA ASN A 44 7.49 7.54 23.95
C ASN A 44 7.81 6.07 24.24
N LYS A 45 9.10 5.74 24.26
CA LYS A 45 9.61 4.39 24.58
C LYS A 45 9.11 3.95 25.96
N ASP A 46 9.28 4.79 26.97
CA ASP A 46 9.01 4.44 28.36
C ASP A 46 7.51 4.10 28.59
N ASP A 47 6.62 4.69 27.80
CA ASP A 47 5.17 4.45 27.89
C ASP A 47 4.74 3.11 27.25
N VAL A 48 5.56 2.56 26.34
CA VAL A 48 5.17 1.39 25.53
C VAL A 48 6.10 0.19 25.70
N GLU A 49 7.26 0.34 26.32
CA GLU A 49 8.22 -0.75 26.54
C GLU A 49 7.70 -1.81 27.52
N GLU A 50 6.81 -1.43 28.43
CA GLU A 50 6.16 -2.35 29.37
C GLU A 50 5.11 -3.25 28.71
N LEU A 51 4.69 -2.93 27.48
CA LEU A 51 3.73 -3.73 26.73
C LEU A 51 4.39 -4.98 26.17
N SER A 52 3.66 -6.11 26.22
CA SER A 52 4.13 -7.33 25.58
C SER A 52 4.17 -7.17 24.05
N PRO A 53 5.04 -7.93 23.35
CA PRO A 53 5.08 -7.93 21.89
C PRO A 53 3.72 -8.19 21.22
N ASP A 54 2.88 -9.04 21.83
CA ASP A 54 1.53 -9.31 21.32
C ASP A 54 0.59 -8.11 21.49
N LYS A 55 0.65 -7.40 22.62
CA LYS A 55 -0.11 -6.16 22.79
C LYS A 55 0.33 -5.09 21.80
N LEU A 56 1.64 -4.94 21.58
CA LEU A 56 2.19 -4.02 20.58
C LEU A 56 1.71 -4.36 19.16
N LYS A 57 1.68 -5.65 18.79
CA LYS A 57 1.14 -6.11 17.51
C LYS A 57 -0.34 -5.79 17.37
N ILE A 58 -1.15 -6.04 18.40
CA ILE A 58 -2.59 -5.72 18.40
C ILE A 58 -2.78 -4.21 18.22
N SER A 59 -2.07 -3.37 18.99
CA SER A 59 -2.15 -1.91 18.87
C SER A 59 -1.71 -1.41 17.49
N CYS A 60 -0.70 -2.03 16.87
CA CYS A 60 -0.32 -1.78 15.48
C CYS A 60 -1.49 -2.07 14.51
N MET A 61 -2.10 -3.25 14.62
CA MET A 61 -3.20 -3.68 13.75
C MET A 61 -4.43 -2.79 13.90
N ASP A 62 -4.80 -2.44 15.13
CA ASP A 62 -5.96 -1.60 15.44
C ASP A 62 -5.78 -0.19 14.88
N ASN A 63 -4.62 0.44 15.12
CA ASN A 63 -4.33 1.76 14.56
C ASN A 63 -4.22 1.73 13.03
N GLY A 64 -3.68 0.64 12.46
CA GLY A 64 -3.69 0.41 11.02
C GLY A 64 -5.11 0.38 10.45
N MET A 65 -6.05 -0.27 11.13
CA MET A 65 -7.44 -0.31 10.69
C MET A 65 -8.16 1.04 10.84
N LEU A 66 -7.90 1.79 11.90
CA LEU A 66 -8.43 3.14 12.06
C LEU A 66 -7.89 4.06 10.95
N ALA A 67 -6.59 4.00 10.66
CA ALA A 67 -5.99 4.76 9.55
C ALA A 67 -6.63 4.40 8.20
N TYR A 68 -6.88 3.10 7.94
CA TYR A 68 -7.61 2.66 6.75
C TYR A 68 -9.00 3.30 6.65
N GLN A 69 -9.77 3.33 7.74
CA GLN A 69 -11.12 3.90 7.73
C GLN A 69 -11.11 5.38 7.34
N GLU A 70 -10.17 6.14 7.89
CA GLU A 70 -9.98 7.56 7.60
C GLU A 70 -9.48 7.77 6.15
N TYR A 71 -8.49 7.01 5.67
CA TYR A 71 -8.07 7.08 4.26
C TYR A 71 -9.21 6.71 3.30
N ARG A 72 -10.04 5.73 3.65
CA ARG A 72 -11.22 5.35 2.86
C ARG A 72 -12.25 6.47 2.83
N ALA A 73 -12.48 7.15 3.96
CA ALA A 73 -13.36 8.31 4.02
C ALA A 73 -12.85 9.43 3.10
N ALA A 74 -11.56 9.79 3.19
CA ALA A 74 -10.90 10.72 2.27
C ALA A 74 -11.07 10.29 0.80
N CYS A 75 -10.83 9.01 0.50
CA CYS A 75 -10.87 8.48 -0.86
C CYS A 75 -12.25 8.64 -1.51
N LYS A 76 -13.35 8.55 -0.75
CA LYS A 76 -14.72 8.78 -1.29
C LYS A 76 -14.89 10.18 -1.88
N PHE A 77 -14.26 11.21 -1.30
CA PHE A 77 -14.32 12.58 -1.82
C PHE A 77 -13.46 12.75 -3.06
N VAL A 78 -12.26 12.18 -3.02
CA VAL A 78 -11.30 12.22 -4.13
C VAL A 78 -11.82 11.45 -5.35
N ASP A 79 -12.56 10.36 -5.14
CA ASP A 79 -13.21 9.60 -6.20
C ASP A 79 -14.31 10.41 -6.91
N LYS A 80 -15.11 11.18 -6.15
CA LYS A 80 -16.13 12.07 -6.72
C LYS A 80 -15.53 13.21 -7.53
N SER A 81 -14.44 13.78 -7.04
CA SER A 81 -13.71 14.89 -7.70
C SER A 81 -12.71 14.42 -8.76
N LYS A 82 -12.55 13.11 -8.96
CA LYS A 82 -11.69 12.47 -9.98
C LYS A 82 -10.23 12.97 -9.96
N GLN A 83 -9.69 13.24 -8.78
CA GLN A 83 -8.30 13.68 -8.62
C GLN A 83 -7.35 12.47 -8.70
N LEU A 84 -7.02 12.04 -9.92
CA LEU A 84 -6.32 10.79 -10.22
C LEU A 84 -5.12 10.48 -9.30
N LYS A 85 -4.16 11.40 -9.17
CA LYS A 85 -2.94 11.16 -8.37
C LYS A 85 -3.27 10.87 -6.92
N LYS A 86 -4.21 11.63 -6.35
CA LYS A 86 -4.68 11.47 -4.98
C LYS A 86 -5.48 10.18 -4.81
N GLN A 87 -6.28 9.78 -5.81
CA GLN A 87 -7.00 8.49 -5.80
C GLN A 87 -6.05 7.31 -5.72
N VAL A 88 -4.93 7.36 -6.45
CA VAL A 88 -3.87 6.34 -6.46
C VAL A 88 -3.15 6.33 -5.10
N GLN A 89 -2.73 7.50 -4.61
CA GLN A 89 -2.04 7.65 -3.33
C GLN A 89 -2.87 7.06 -2.17
N LEU A 90 -4.14 7.44 -2.06
CA LEU A 90 -5.01 6.97 -0.97
C LEU A 90 -5.24 5.46 -1.04
N ARG A 91 -5.35 4.88 -2.25
CA ARG A 91 -5.44 3.41 -2.43
C ARG A 91 -4.16 2.69 -2.02
N GLY A 92 -3.00 3.26 -2.34
CA GLY A 92 -1.72 2.75 -1.84
C GLY A 92 -1.63 2.78 -0.32
N ASN A 93 -2.04 3.88 0.31
CA ASN A 93 -2.07 3.99 1.77
C ASN A 93 -3.04 3.00 2.41
N MET A 94 -4.24 2.83 1.84
CA MET A 94 -5.21 1.82 2.29
C MET A 94 -4.64 0.40 2.20
N ALA A 95 -3.92 0.08 1.11
CA ALA A 95 -3.26 -1.21 0.96
C ALA A 95 -2.22 -1.46 2.07
N LEU A 96 -1.40 -0.46 2.39
CA LEU A 96 -0.40 -0.57 3.47
C LEU A 96 -1.04 -0.71 4.85
N CYS A 97 -2.14 0.00 5.12
CA CYS A 97 -2.91 -0.13 6.35
C CYS A 97 -3.45 -1.56 6.52
N LEU A 98 -4.11 -2.07 5.48
CA LEU A 98 -4.65 -3.44 5.48
C LEU A 98 -3.54 -4.49 5.61
N TYR A 99 -2.38 -4.26 5.00
CA TYR A 99 -1.24 -5.16 5.10
C TYR A 99 -0.73 -5.30 6.53
N ILE A 100 -0.51 -4.20 7.26
CA ILE A 100 -0.06 -4.28 8.66
C ILE A 100 -1.15 -4.76 9.62
N SER A 101 -2.42 -4.74 9.18
CA SER A 101 -3.58 -5.27 9.91
C SER A 101 -3.93 -6.71 9.51
N ASN A 102 -3.03 -7.43 8.84
CA ASN A 102 -3.19 -8.82 8.39
C ASN A 102 -4.38 -9.08 7.46
N LYS A 103 -4.82 -8.06 6.72
CA LYS A 103 -5.86 -8.14 5.67
C LYS A 103 -5.22 -8.23 4.30
N PHE A 104 -4.43 -9.29 4.07
CA PHE A 104 -3.52 -9.40 2.92
C PHE A 104 -4.23 -9.39 1.58
N VAL A 105 -5.36 -10.09 1.46
CA VAL A 105 -6.10 -10.17 0.21
C VAL A 105 -6.69 -8.80 -0.13
N GLU A 106 -7.27 -8.13 0.85
CA GLU A 106 -7.81 -6.78 0.71
C GLU A 106 -6.71 -5.77 0.40
N ALA A 107 -5.54 -5.90 1.03
CA ALA A 107 -4.37 -5.07 0.74
C ALA A 107 -3.95 -5.19 -0.73
N GLN A 108 -3.84 -6.42 -1.25
CA GLN A 108 -3.52 -6.66 -2.66
C GLN A 108 -4.58 -6.09 -3.60
N LEU A 109 -5.87 -6.25 -3.28
CA LEU A 109 -6.96 -5.67 -4.07
C LEU A 109 -6.87 -4.14 -4.16
N TYR A 110 -6.60 -3.45 -3.06
CA TYR A 110 -6.46 -1.99 -3.08
C TYR A 110 -5.24 -1.55 -3.90
N ALA A 111 -4.10 -2.23 -3.76
CA ALA A 111 -2.91 -1.94 -4.55
C ALA A 111 -3.16 -2.18 -6.05
N LEU A 112 -3.78 -3.29 -6.44
CA LEU A 112 -4.17 -3.56 -7.83
C LEU A 112 -5.17 -2.53 -8.36
N SER A 113 -6.11 -2.09 -7.54
CA SER A 113 -7.07 -1.04 -7.93
C SER A 113 -6.36 0.29 -8.25
N ALA A 114 -5.30 0.63 -7.52
CA ALA A 114 -4.48 1.81 -7.78
C ALA A 114 -3.74 1.69 -9.13
N ILE A 115 -3.13 0.52 -9.39
CA ILE A 115 -2.42 0.25 -10.65
C ILE A 115 -3.41 0.27 -11.83
N GLN A 116 -4.57 -0.37 -11.70
CA GLN A 116 -5.58 -0.39 -12.75
C GLN A 116 -6.11 1.02 -13.06
N LEU A 117 -6.26 1.86 -12.04
CA LEU A 117 -6.67 3.25 -12.21
C LEU A 117 -5.60 4.05 -12.99
N GLN A 118 -4.31 3.83 -12.72
CA GLN A 118 -3.22 4.43 -13.49
C GLN A 118 -3.22 3.96 -14.94
N LEU A 119 -3.44 2.67 -15.21
CA LEU A 119 -3.47 2.16 -16.59
C LEU A 119 -4.61 2.75 -17.42
N LYS A 120 -5.79 2.91 -16.82
CA LYS A 120 -6.96 3.56 -17.45
C LYS A 120 -6.73 5.04 -17.77
N ASN A 121 -5.83 5.70 -17.04
CA ASN A 121 -5.53 7.13 -17.16
C ASN A 121 -4.05 7.39 -17.46
N SER A 122 -3.42 6.48 -18.17
CA SER A 122 -1.96 6.40 -18.34
C SER A 122 -1.35 7.56 -19.13
N GLN A 123 -2.16 8.33 -19.84
CA GLN A 123 -1.76 9.61 -20.44
C GLN A 123 -1.43 10.69 -19.39
N ASN A 124 -1.93 10.54 -18.16
CA ASN A 124 -1.76 11.47 -17.05
C ASN A 124 -0.86 10.92 -15.93
N ILE A 125 -0.15 9.82 -16.19
CA ILE A 125 0.69 9.10 -15.23
C ILE A 125 2.08 8.91 -15.82
N THR A 126 3.08 9.31 -15.06
CA THR A 126 4.49 9.08 -15.38
C THR A 126 4.90 7.63 -15.08
N GLN A 127 5.97 7.17 -15.71
CA GLN A 127 6.55 5.87 -15.41
C GLN A 127 6.99 5.76 -13.93
N GLN A 128 7.50 6.85 -13.35
CA GLN A 128 7.91 6.91 -11.94
C GLN A 128 6.72 6.70 -10.99
N GLU A 129 5.61 7.42 -11.22
CA GLU A 129 4.38 7.25 -10.43
C GLU A 129 3.84 5.81 -10.52
N PHE A 130 4.02 5.14 -11.66
CA PHE A 130 3.65 3.74 -11.80
C PHE A 130 4.57 2.81 -10.99
N ILE A 131 5.89 3.04 -11.06
CA ILE A 131 6.89 2.26 -10.29
C ILE A 131 6.61 2.37 -8.79
N GLU A 132 6.25 3.56 -8.29
CA GLU A 132 5.91 3.78 -6.89
C GLU A 132 4.69 2.96 -6.45
N THR A 133 3.61 2.97 -7.25
CA THR A 133 2.43 2.14 -6.96
C THR A 133 2.75 0.65 -7.03
N LYS A 134 3.58 0.23 -7.99
CA LYS A 134 4.03 -1.17 -8.12
C LYS A 134 4.81 -1.62 -6.89
N LYS A 135 5.70 -0.79 -6.35
CA LYS A 135 6.44 -1.11 -5.11
C LYS A 135 5.50 -1.40 -3.94
N ILE A 136 4.39 -0.68 -3.83
CA ILE A 136 3.36 -0.96 -2.82
C ILE A 136 2.72 -2.32 -3.08
N PHE A 137 2.36 -2.62 -4.34
CA PHE A 137 1.79 -3.91 -4.70
C PHE A 137 2.75 -5.08 -4.40
N ASP A 138 4.00 -4.99 -4.84
CA ASP A 138 5.01 -6.03 -4.59
C ASP A 138 5.18 -6.26 -3.08
N LYS A 139 5.18 -5.19 -2.27
CA LYS A 139 5.25 -5.28 -0.81
C LYS A 139 4.07 -6.03 -0.20
N VAL A 140 2.83 -5.72 -0.61
CA VAL A 140 1.64 -6.37 -0.04
C VAL A 140 1.39 -7.77 -0.64
N LYS A 141 2.04 -8.09 -1.76
CA LYS A 141 2.03 -9.40 -2.43
C LYS A 141 2.96 -10.40 -1.74
N GLY A 142 4.08 -9.94 -1.16
CA GLY A 142 5.10 -10.77 -0.51
C GLY A 142 4.66 -11.54 0.75
N GLY A 143 3.38 -11.45 1.16
CA GLY A 143 2.89 -12.10 2.36
C GLY A 143 3.43 -11.47 3.66
N ASP A 144 3.13 -12.14 4.77
CA ASP A 144 3.20 -11.68 6.16
C ASP A 144 4.24 -10.57 6.51
N PRO A 145 3.85 -9.43 7.11
CA PRO A 145 4.77 -8.38 7.59
C PRO A 145 5.76 -8.83 8.66
N THR A 146 5.64 -10.05 9.19
CA THR A 146 6.63 -10.67 10.09
C THR A 146 7.82 -11.30 9.35
N THR A 147 7.71 -11.60 8.05
CA THR A 147 8.81 -12.13 7.22
C THR A 147 9.64 -11.04 6.53
N ASP A 148 9.40 -9.76 6.86
CA ASP A 148 10.30 -8.60 6.61
C ASP A 148 11.65 -8.74 7.37
N THR A 149 12.24 -9.94 7.40
CA THR A 149 13.52 -10.24 8.04
C THR A 149 14.41 -10.99 7.05
N THR A 150 15.26 -10.25 6.35
CA THR A 150 16.71 -10.49 6.32
C THR A 150 17.33 -9.15 5.91
N GLU A 151 17.90 -8.37 6.81
CA GLU A 151 19.19 -8.64 7.47
C GLU A 151 19.06 -9.36 8.81
N GLY A 152 19.43 -10.65 8.87
CA GLY A 152 19.60 -11.38 10.13
C GLY A 152 18.86 -12.72 10.17
N ASN A 153 19.57 -13.75 9.71
CA ASN A 153 19.29 -15.19 9.77
C ASN A 153 18.38 -15.65 10.92
N THR A 154 17.23 -16.27 10.59
CA THR A 154 16.73 -17.49 11.24
C THR A 154 15.71 -18.13 10.31
N SER A 155 16.01 -19.35 9.82
CA SER A 155 15.07 -20.17 9.07
C SER A 155 13.99 -20.69 10.02
N VAL A 156 12.73 -20.31 9.78
CA VAL A 156 11.58 -21.02 10.35
C VAL A 156 10.79 -21.59 9.19
N ASN A 157 10.50 -22.89 9.25
CA ASN A 157 9.69 -23.64 8.31
C ASN A 157 8.33 -22.96 8.10
N ILE A 158 8.12 -22.36 6.93
CA ILE A 158 6.84 -21.76 6.54
C ILE A 158 6.07 -22.79 5.69
N LYS A 159 4.89 -23.17 6.16
CA LYS A 159 3.86 -23.81 5.32
C LYS A 159 3.58 -22.89 4.14
N GLU A 160 3.77 -23.42 2.93
CA GLU A 160 3.57 -22.78 1.63
C GLU A 160 2.41 -21.77 1.65
N THR A 161 2.76 -20.49 1.75
CA THR A 161 1.87 -19.41 1.33
C THR A 161 2.14 -19.23 -0.15
N ASN A 162 1.10 -19.36 -0.97
CA ASN A 162 1.16 -19.26 -2.42
C ASN A 162 1.79 -17.93 -2.84
N VAL A 163 3.10 -17.95 -3.08
CA VAL A 163 3.81 -16.84 -3.71
C VAL A 163 3.21 -16.71 -5.11
N LEU A 164 2.50 -15.62 -5.35
CA LEU A 164 1.94 -15.31 -6.65
C LEU A 164 3.09 -15.04 -7.64
N ASP A 165 3.57 -16.08 -8.32
CA ASP A 165 4.64 -15.97 -9.33
C ASP A 165 4.12 -15.22 -10.57
N THR A 166 4.29 -13.90 -10.53
CA THR A 166 3.90 -12.97 -11.60
C THR A 166 4.74 -11.71 -11.40
N GLU A 167 5.97 -11.78 -11.87
CA GLU A 167 6.89 -10.67 -11.88
C GLU A 167 6.47 -9.70 -12.99
N ILE A 168 5.86 -8.57 -12.62
CA ILE A 168 5.65 -7.46 -13.55
C ILE A 168 7.04 -6.91 -13.89
N LYS A 169 7.64 -7.42 -14.97
CA LYS A 169 8.96 -7.00 -15.46
C LYS A 169 8.82 -5.65 -16.16
N LEU A 170 9.11 -4.57 -15.44
CA LEU A 170 9.43 -3.29 -16.06
C LEU A 170 10.88 -3.38 -16.55
N LYS A 171 11.18 -2.88 -17.75
CA LYS A 171 12.58 -2.66 -18.14
C LYS A 171 13.15 -1.59 -17.23
N ASP A 172 13.90 -1.98 -16.21
CA ASP A 172 14.67 -1.06 -15.40
C ASP A 172 15.75 -0.46 -16.32
N LYS A 173 15.56 0.80 -16.71
CA LYS A 173 16.53 1.57 -17.52
C LYS A 173 17.37 2.49 -16.62
N THR A 174 17.59 2.08 -15.38
CA THR A 174 18.16 2.90 -14.30
C THR A 174 19.68 3.01 -14.36
N ASP A 175 20.36 2.26 -15.23
CA ASP A 175 21.84 2.22 -15.29
C ASP A 175 22.53 3.46 -15.89
N ASN A 176 21.78 4.48 -16.36
CA ASN A 176 22.35 5.71 -16.89
C ASN A 176 21.72 6.94 -16.24
N ALA A 177 22.50 7.77 -15.55
CA ALA A 177 22.06 9.03 -14.96
C ALA A 177 21.37 9.98 -15.97
N MET A 178 21.76 9.91 -17.25
CA MET A 178 21.15 10.65 -18.37
C MET A 178 19.83 10.01 -18.87
N ALA A 179 19.65 8.70 -18.67
CA ALA A 179 18.38 8.00 -18.94
C ALA A 179 17.36 8.26 -17.81
N LEU A 180 17.84 8.38 -16.56
CA LEU A 180 17.03 8.71 -15.38
C LEU A 180 16.25 10.02 -15.59
N VAL A 181 16.91 11.08 -16.06
CA VAL A 181 16.30 12.41 -16.30
C VAL A 181 15.22 12.36 -17.40
N ARG A 182 15.35 11.47 -18.39
CA ARG A 182 14.33 11.31 -19.46
C ARG A 182 13.15 10.45 -19.03
N THR A 183 13.33 9.52 -18.09
CA THR A 183 12.28 8.60 -17.64
C THR A 183 11.34 9.19 -16.59
N VAL A 184 11.74 10.22 -15.84
CA VAL A 184 10.89 10.79 -14.76
C VAL A 184 9.56 11.32 -15.30
N ASP A 185 9.56 11.92 -16.50
CA ASP A 185 8.36 12.53 -17.11
C ASP A 185 7.79 11.72 -18.29
N GLN A 186 8.38 10.57 -18.64
CA GLN A 186 7.93 9.78 -19.77
C GLN A 186 6.71 8.93 -19.40
N GLY A 187 5.63 9.05 -20.17
CA GLY A 187 4.44 8.22 -20.02
C GLY A 187 4.73 6.75 -20.40
N ILE A 188 3.90 5.84 -19.87
CA ILE A 188 4.01 4.39 -20.12
C ILE A 188 3.68 4.09 -21.59
N SER A 189 4.55 3.35 -22.28
CA SER A 189 4.31 2.98 -23.69
C SER A 189 3.11 2.04 -23.84
N PHE A 190 2.53 1.99 -25.03
CA PHE A 190 1.39 1.11 -25.33
C PHE A 190 1.71 -0.38 -25.10
N PHE A 191 2.89 -0.84 -25.51
CA PHE A 191 3.31 -2.23 -25.34
C PHE A 191 3.52 -2.59 -23.87
N GLU A 192 4.18 -1.72 -23.10
CA GLU A 192 4.34 -1.90 -21.65
C GLU A 192 2.99 -1.96 -20.95
N ARG A 193 2.06 -1.04 -21.30
CA ARG A 193 0.71 -1.03 -20.76
C ARG A 193 -0.02 -2.36 -20.98
N LYS A 194 0.08 -2.93 -22.19
CA LYS A 194 -0.57 -4.21 -22.53
C LYS A 194 0.03 -5.37 -21.74
N ALA A 195 1.35 -5.41 -21.60
CA ALA A 195 2.05 -6.44 -20.83
C ALA A 195 1.68 -6.37 -19.33
N ILE A 196 1.69 -5.16 -18.76
CA ILE A 196 1.30 -4.91 -17.37
C ILE A 196 -0.16 -5.31 -17.14
N GLN A 197 -1.07 -4.91 -18.04
CA GLN A 197 -2.49 -5.24 -17.90
C GLN A 197 -2.73 -6.76 -17.91
N ALA A 198 -1.99 -7.51 -18.74
CA ALA A 198 -2.08 -8.97 -18.77
C ALA A 198 -1.61 -9.58 -17.44
N ALA A 199 -0.51 -9.10 -16.88
CA ALA A 199 0.00 -9.56 -15.58
C ALA A 199 -0.99 -9.27 -14.43
N ILE A 200 -1.56 -8.07 -14.40
CA ILE A 200 -2.59 -7.68 -13.42
C ILE A 200 -3.84 -8.55 -13.53
N ASN A 201 -4.30 -8.84 -14.74
CA ASN A 201 -5.47 -9.69 -14.93
C ASN A 201 -5.23 -11.09 -14.36
N ASN A 202 -4.00 -11.61 -14.50
CA ASN A 202 -3.61 -12.88 -13.90
C ASN A 202 -3.60 -12.79 -12.36
N ASP A 203 -3.03 -11.74 -11.78
CA ASP A 203 -3.01 -11.53 -10.32
C ASP A 203 -4.44 -11.40 -9.75
N MET A 204 -5.30 -10.65 -10.42
CA MET A 204 -6.73 -10.53 -10.06
C MET A 204 -7.45 -11.87 -10.12
N ALA A 205 -7.17 -12.70 -11.13
CA ALA A 205 -7.78 -14.03 -11.26
C ALA A 205 -7.37 -14.92 -10.07
N LYS A 206 -6.08 -14.96 -9.73
CA LYS A 206 -5.57 -15.73 -8.59
C LYS A 206 -6.19 -15.28 -7.26
N ILE A 207 -6.23 -13.95 -7.00
CA ILE A 207 -6.87 -13.39 -5.80
C ILE A 207 -8.36 -13.73 -5.74
N SER A 208 -9.06 -13.68 -6.88
CA SER A 208 -10.48 -14.04 -6.94
C SER A 208 -10.71 -15.49 -6.53
N THR A 209 -9.84 -16.41 -6.97
CA THR A 209 -9.87 -17.81 -6.54
C THR A 209 -9.64 -17.95 -5.04
N GLU A 210 -8.67 -17.25 -4.46
CA GLU A 210 -8.41 -17.28 -3.01
C GLU A 210 -9.61 -16.77 -2.19
N LEU A 211 -10.30 -15.73 -2.67
CA LEU A 211 -11.50 -15.22 -2.02
C LEU A 211 -12.65 -16.24 -2.04
N MET A 212 -12.86 -16.92 -3.17
CA MET A 212 -13.88 -17.96 -3.27
C MET A 212 -13.60 -19.10 -2.29
N LEU A 213 -12.35 -19.55 -2.20
CA LEU A 213 -11.96 -20.60 -1.25
C LEU A 213 -12.14 -20.21 0.22
N LYS A 214 -11.95 -18.92 0.57
CA LYS A 214 -12.18 -18.42 1.93
C LYS A 214 -13.67 -18.28 2.28
N ALA A 215 -14.52 -17.99 1.30
CA ALA A 215 -15.95 -17.84 1.53
C ALA A 215 -16.67 -19.18 1.77
N ASP A 216 -16.07 -20.28 1.31
CA ASP A 216 -16.57 -21.65 1.48
C ASP A 216 -16.14 -22.31 2.82
N GLN A 217 -15.42 -21.58 3.69
CA GLN A 217 -14.99 -22.01 5.03
C GLN A 217 -15.77 -21.29 6.13
#